data_AF-A0A223KT82-F1
#
_entry.id   AF-A0A223KT82-F1
#
_cell.length_a   1.000
_cell.length_b   1.000
_cell.length_c   1.000
_cell.angle_alpha   90.00
_cell.angle_beta   90.00
_cell.angle_gamma   90.00
#
_symmetry.space_group_name_H-M   'P 1'
#
loop_
_entity.id
_entity.type
_entity.pdbx_description
1 polymer ?
#
loop_
_entity_poly.entity_id
_entity_poly.type
_entity_poly.pdbx_seq_one_letter_code
_entity_poly.pdbx_strand_id
1 'polypeptide(L)'
;MKKEKEHAYDLYRFDLEPVLKSKVDEFHMLGYDSVTVDGLWECLTNKTWRKPSDKRLHELVSDVYHLKVAEYMSYITIEAYKAPNFFGEKL
;
A
#
# COMPACT_ATOMS: atom_id res chain seq x y z
N MET A 1 18.47 9.61 -8.45
CA MET A 1 17.52 8.47 -8.38
C MET A 1 17.70 7.81 -7.02
N LYS A 2 16.77 8.03 -6.07
CA LYS A 2 16.72 7.21 -4.87
C LYS A 2 16.33 5.81 -5.36
N LYS A 3 17.20 4.81 -5.20
CA LYS A 3 16.81 3.42 -5.44
C LYS A 3 15.66 3.11 -4.48
N GLU A 4 14.47 2.86 -5.02
CA GLU A 4 13.42 2.22 -4.24
C GLU A 4 14.01 0.96 -3.62
N LYS A 5 13.86 0.83 -2.30
CA LYS A 5 14.33 -0.36 -1.61
C LYS A 5 13.43 -1.50 -2.07
N GLU A 6 14.00 -2.43 -2.81
CA GLU A 6 13.34 -3.67 -3.22
C GLU A 6 12.84 -4.39 -1.96
N HIS A 7 11.51 -4.56 -1.87
CA HIS A 7 10.84 -5.21 -0.76
C HIS A 7 10.78 -6.72 -1.02
N ALA A 8 10.89 -7.54 0.02
CA ALA A 8 10.96 -9.00 -0.12
C ALA A 8 9.73 -9.63 -0.81
N TYR A 9 8.61 -8.91 -0.88
CA TYR A 9 7.39 -9.37 -1.55
C TYR A 9 7.19 -8.78 -2.94
N ASP A 10 8.13 -7.99 -3.47
CA ASP A 10 8.06 -7.47 -4.85
C ASP A 10 7.97 -8.60 -5.88
N LEU A 11 8.54 -9.77 -5.57
CA LEU A 11 8.42 -10.98 -6.41
C LEU A 11 6.99 -11.50 -6.56
N TYR A 12 6.08 -11.17 -5.63
CA TYR A 12 4.65 -11.52 -5.68
C TYR A 12 3.79 -10.39 -6.27
N ARG A 13 4.38 -9.24 -6.63
CA ARG A 13 3.64 -8.05 -7.08
C ARG A 13 2.75 -8.34 -8.28
N PHE A 14 3.25 -9.15 -9.23
CA PHE A 14 2.51 -9.56 -10.42
C PHE A 14 1.34 -10.48 -10.06
N ASP A 15 1.57 -11.49 -9.22
CA ASP A 15 0.54 -12.45 -8.81
C ASP A 15 -0.57 -11.79 -7.97
N LEU A 16 -0.22 -10.74 -7.21
CA LEU A 16 -1.15 -9.99 -6.36
C LEU A 16 -1.90 -8.88 -7.11
N GLU A 17 -1.49 -8.48 -8.31
CA GLU A 17 -2.15 -7.44 -9.12
C GLU A 17 -3.68 -7.57 -9.20
N PRO A 18 -4.27 -8.74 -9.56
CA PRO A 18 -5.73 -8.86 -9.62
C PRO A 18 -6.40 -8.70 -8.26
N VAL A 19 -5.74 -9.11 -7.17
CA VAL A 19 -6.25 -9.01 -5.80
C VAL A 19 -6.22 -7.56 -5.32
N LEU A 20 -5.12 -6.85 -5.60
CA LEU A 20 -4.99 -5.43 -5.29
C LEU A 20 -6.03 -4.60 -6.05
N LYS A 21 -6.23 -4.86 -7.36
CA LYS A 21 -7.29 -4.22 -8.15
C LYS A 21 -8.67 -4.45 -7.56
N SER A 22 -8.99 -5.71 -7.23
CA SER A 22 -10.27 -6.04 -6.59
C SER A 22 -10.46 -5.29 -5.26
N LYS A 23 -9.39 -5.04 -4.49
CA LYS A 23 -9.46 -4.28 -3.24
C LYS A 23 -9.61 -2.78 -3.46
N VAL A 24 -8.98 -2.24 -4.50
CA VAL A 24 -9.20 -0.85 -4.94
C VAL A 24 -10.68 -0.67 -5.30
N ASP A 25 -11.23 -1.56 -6.13
CA ASP A 25 -12.63 -1.51 -6.54
C ASP A 25 -13.57 -1.59 -5.33
N GLU A 26 -13.28 -2.46 -4.34
CA GLU A 26 -14.00 -2.52 -3.07
C GLU A 26 -14.01 -1.17 -2.34
N PHE A 27 -12.86 -0.50 -2.24
CA PHE A 27 -12.77 0.81 -1.58
C PHE A 27 -13.46 1.91 -2.38
N HIS A 28 -13.41 1.86 -3.71
CA HIS A 28 -14.16 2.78 -4.59
C HIS A 28 -15.67 2.59 -4.41
N MET A 29 -16.17 1.36 -4.31
CA MET A 29 -17.59 1.09 -4.01
C MET A 29 -18.04 1.67 -2.66
N LEU A 30 -17.11 1.88 -1.72
CA LEU A 30 -17.35 2.54 -0.44
C LEU A 30 -17.22 4.08 -0.50
N GLY A 31 -16.96 4.65 -1.68
CA GLY A 31 -16.83 6.08 -1.92
C GLY A 31 -15.41 6.65 -1.81
N TYR A 32 -14.38 5.81 -1.81
CA TYR A 32 -12.98 6.23 -1.70
C TYR A 32 -12.24 6.21 -3.05
N ASP A 33 -12.74 6.97 -4.03
CA ASP A 33 -12.31 6.93 -5.44
C ASP A 33 -10.82 7.28 -5.69
N SER A 34 -10.14 7.91 -4.73
CA SER A 34 -8.73 8.28 -4.84
C SER A 34 -7.75 7.15 -4.51
N VAL A 35 -8.24 5.99 -4.05
CA VAL A 35 -7.39 4.83 -3.75
C VAL A 35 -6.79 4.28 -5.04
N THR A 36 -5.49 3.95 -5.03
CA THR A 36 -4.79 3.35 -6.17
C THR A 36 -4.13 2.04 -5.77
N VAL A 37 -3.85 1.19 -6.77
CA VAL A 37 -3.13 -0.08 -6.57
C VAL A 37 -1.76 0.16 -5.95
N ASP A 38 -1.03 1.16 -6.45
CA ASP A 38 0.30 1.49 -5.94
C ASP A 38 0.23 2.06 -4.51
N GLY A 39 -0.78 2.86 -4.19
CA GLY A 39 -1.02 3.33 -2.82
C GLY A 39 -1.29 2.18 -1.84
N LEU A 40 -2.10 1.19 -2.26
CA LEU A 40 -2.31 -0.03 -1.46
C LEU A 40 -1.01 -0.80 -1.28
N TRP A 41 -0.21 -0.97 -2.36
CA TRP A 41 1.07 -1.65 -2.30
C TRP A 41 2.03 -0.99 -1.30
N GLU A 42 2.17 0.33 -1.38
CA GLU A 42 2.98 1.10 -0.43
C GLU A 42 2.46 0.97 1.00
N CYS A 43 1.15 1.04 1.21
CA CYS A 43 0.56 0.85 2.53
C CYS A 43 0.90 -0.54 3.09
N LEU A 44 0.70 -1.60 2.29
CA LEU A 44 0.97 -2.96 2.71
C LEU A 44 2.46 -3.17 3.00
N THR A 45 3.36 -2.76 2.11
CA THR A 45 4.82 -2.92 2.31
C THR A 45 5.36 -2.09 3.49
N ASN A 46 4.88 -0.87 3.69
CA ASN A 46 5.40 0.03 4.73
C ASN A 46 4.76 -0.18 6.11
N LYS A 47 3.53 -0.71 6.17
CA LYS A 47 2.76 -0.89 7.42
C LYS A 47 2.57 -2.36 7.78
N THR A 48 1.92 -3.13 6.91
CA THR A 48 1.52 -4.52 7.19
C THR A 48 2.70 -5.50 7.10
N TRP A 49 3.55 -5.33 6.09
CA TRP A 49 4.68 -6.20 5.75
C TRP A 49 6.03 -5.57 6.05
N ARG A 50 6.06 -4.49 6.85
CA ARG A 50 7.28 -3.75 7.23
C ARG A 50 8.45 -4.65 7.67
N LYS A 51 8.12 -5.78 8.27
CA LYS A 51 9.07 -6.86 8.59
C LYS A 51 8.62 -8.12 7.84
N PRO A 52 9.17 -8.38 6.65
CA PRO A 52 8.80 -9.56 5.87
C PRO A 52 9.14 -10.86 6.63
N SER A 53 8.29 -11.85 6.49
CA SER A 53 8.50 -13.23 6.94
C SER A 53 8.29 -14.21 5.78
N ASP A 54 8.53 -15.50 6.00
CA ASP A 54 8.27 -16.55 4.99
C ASP A 54 6.76 -16.80 4.85
N LYS A 55 6.06 -15.88 4.16
CA LYS A 55 4.64 -15.98 3.83
C LYS A 55 4.44 -16.62 2.46
N ARG A 56 3.44 -17.48 2.36
CA ARG A 56 2.92 -18.01 1.10
C ARG A 56 1.99 -17.00 0.43
N LEU A 57 1.80 -17.14 -0.89
CA LEU A 57 0.95 -16.24 -1.68
C LEU A 57 -0.46 -16.10 -1.09
N HIS A 58 -1.10 -17.20 -0.66
CA HIS A 58 -2.46 -17.15 -0.08
C HIS A 58 -2.52 -16.33 1.22
N GLU A 59 -1.44 -16.28 2.01
CA GLU A 59 -1.36 -15.45 3.22
C GLU A 59 -1.24 -13.97 2.86
N LEU A 60 -0.49 -13.64 1.80
CA LEU A 60 -0.41 -12.28 1.28
C LEU A 60 -1.76 -11.82 0.72
N VAL A 61 -2.44 -12.69 -0.04
CA VAL A 61 -3.81 -12.44 -0.52
C VAL A 61 -4.75 -12.16 0.65
N SER A 62 -4.66 -12.98 1.70
CA SER A 62 -5.43 -12.78 2.92
C SER A 62 -5.15 -11.41 3.54
N ASP A 63 -3.88 -11.02 3.68
CA ASP A 63 -3.50 -9.72 4.22
C ASP A 63 -4.08 -8.55 3.39
N VAL A 64 -4.09 -8.66 2.05
CA VAL A 64 -4.70 -7.63 1.18
C VAL A 64 -6.18 -7.46 1.53
N TYR A 65 -6.95 -8.55 1.63
CA TYR A 65 -8.39 -8.47 1.93
C TYR A 65 -8.70 -8.06 3.37
N HIS A 66 -7.82 -8.37 4.32
CA HIS A 66 -7.99 -7.95 5.72
C HIS A 66 -7.70 -6.47 5.95
N LEU A 67 -7.00 -5.79 5.03
CA LEU A 67 -6.75 -4.35 5.11
C LEU A 67 -8.08 -3.59 5.10
N LYS A 68 -8.35 -2.86 6.18
CA LYS A 68 -9.55 -2.04 6.30
C LYS A 68 -9.32 -0.66 5.70
N VAL A 69 -10.36 -0.09 5.09
CA VAL A 69 -10.29 1.26 4.52
C VAL A 69 -9.87 2.32 5.55
N ALA A 70 -10.33 2.22 6.79
CA ALA A 70 -9.91 3.12 7.88
C ALA A 70 -8.39 3.04 8.17
N GLU A 71 -7.80 1.85 8.07
CA GLU A 71 -6.37 1.65 8.28
C GLU A 71 -5.54 2.22 7.13
N TYR A 72 -6.05 2.10 5.90
CA TYR A 72 -5.47 2.70 4.70
C TYR A 72 -5.53 4.24 4.76
N MET A 73 -6.70 4.81 5.08
CA MET A 73 -6.87 6.26 5.19
C MET A 73 -5.98 6.87 6.28
N SER A 74 -5.83 6.17 7.42
CA SER A 74 -4.89 6.57 8.47
C SER A 74 -3.45 6.57 7.97
N TYR A 75 -3.05 5.55 7.19
CA TYR A 75 -1.71 5.50 6.58
C TYR A 75 -1.48 6.69 5.63
N ILE A 76 -2.37 6.91 4.66
CA ILE A 76 -2.24 8.01 3.68
C ILE A 76 -2.19 9.37 4.37
N THR A 77 -3.03 9.59 5.39
CA THR A 77 -3.03 10.82 6.18
C THR A 77 -1.67 11.07 6.84
N ILE A 78 -1.10 10.04 7.47
CA ILE A 78 0.22 10.13 8.10
C ILE A 78 1.32 10.39 7.07
N GLU A 79 1.30 9.71 5.92
CA GLU A 79 2.30 9.92 4.86
C GLU A 79 2.21 11.33 4.27
N ALA A 80 1.00 11.89 4.10
CA ALA A 80 0.82 13.28 3.69
C ALA A 80 1.45 14.27 4.69
N TYR A 81 1.35 14.00 6.00
CA TYR A 81 2.02 14.79 7.04
C TYR A 81 3.54 14.54 7.15
N LYS A 82 4.10 13.50 6.52
CA LYS A 82 5.55 13.27 6.40
C LYS A 82 6.15 13.92 5.16
N ALA A 83 5.33 14.25 4.16
CA ALA A 83 5.72 15.04 3.00
C ALA A 83 6.21 16.50 3.24
N PRO A 84 6.10 17.17 4.42
CA PRO A 84 6.54 18.56 4.61
C PRO A 84 8.02 18.85 4.38
N ASN A 85 8.86 17.86 4.10
CA ASN A 85 10.21 18.10 3.60
C ASN A 85 10.29 18.31 2.07
N PHE A 86 9.15 18.29 1.34
CA PHE A 86 9.11 18.49 -0.11
C PHE A 86 8.69 19.91 -0.54
N PHE A 87 7.99 20.66 0.34
CA PHE A 87 7.55 22.04 0.06
C PHE A 87 8.44 23.11 0.74
N GLY A 88 9.54 22.71 1.38
CA GLY A 88 10.45 23.59 2.13
C GLY A 88 11.54 24.30 1.32
N GLU A 89 11.61 24.16 -0.01
CA GLU A 89 12.67 24.77 -0.84
C GLU A 89 12.17 25.76 -1.91
N LYS A 90 11.08 26.48 -1.63
CA LYS A 90 10.78 27.72 -2.38
C LYS A 90 10.22 28.80 -1.45
N LEU A 91 11.13 29.45 -0.73
CA LEU A 91 11.01 30.85 -0.32
C LEU A 91 12.35 31.54 -0.58
#